data_AF-A0A8H4TPI6-F1
#
_entry.id   AF-A0A8H4TPI6-F1
#
_cell.length_a   1.000
_cell.length_b   1.000
_cell.length_c   1.000
_cell.angle_alpha   90.00
_cell.angle_beta   90.00
_cell.angle_gamma   90.00
#
_symmetry.space_group_name_H-M   'P 1'
#
loop_
_entity.id
_entity.type
_entity.pdbx_description
1 polymer ?
#
loop_
_entity_poly.entity_id
_entity_poly.type
_entity_poly.pdbx_seq_one_letter_code
_entity_poly.pdbx_strand_id
1 'polypeptide(L)'
;MLPSPDQGSPPQSLPSPHTFGLPSPNEQKRSIPSRRYSIPSVGGFHSVESVKKNCHVIPGLEYFAYAMDILGNHTGAYSIENVYTNIFAGLYHGQLGRPLESFAFIHKASHKLQVIMRQSLDMMKHIKCNNELIQDTKYNQLSLAFWTCLQLESDLIAEMQLPPSGLLSYEDDMPHPNMSLLEGFDQPTLDSYPGQLYLRTHLNTIHRMFYAPEAPMKSSEDMFRNVGIIADAVSGMHWVAPNFAFSEDDPPADDILAARLRAKYWGAQVITYRPFIRQILLFSHSIKDHALSGSFSSVSSEFRRGIAAPMIQPEANTCVDIDPHIVDLAKKGIKALIESTRAFHGLGDKRPIIINIFGTAHAQWGNLLVLSAAFRDPVLHMYVDEQLLRTLFHKTIQFLRQSAAGTSALRTDMHILQGLQRDIFQYDSRNN
;
A
#
# COMPACT_ATOMS: atom_id res chain seq x y z
N MET A 1 4.74 -5.50 -43.31
CA MET A 1 5.10 -6.89 -43.67
C MET A 1 4.87 -7.76 -42.44
N LEU A 2 3.76 -8.48 -42.46
CA LEU A 2 3.36 -9.53 -41.53
C LEU A 2 3.29 -10.81 -42.37
N PRO A 3 3.74 -11.98 -41.89
CA PRO A 3 3.31 -13.24 -42.46
C PRO A 3 2.23 -13.89 -41.57
N SER A 4 1.11 -14.20 -42.22
CA SER A 4 0.10 -15.16 -41.78
C SER A 4 0.43 -16.56 -42.35
N PRO A 5 -0.21 -17.64 -41.84
CA PRO A 5 0.35 -18.99 -41.77
C PRO A 5 0.01 -19.88 -42.97
N ASP A 6 0.84 -20.91 -43.17
CA ASP A 6 0.72 -21.93 -44.20
C ASP A 6 -0.37 -22.99 -43.91
N GLN A 7 -0.96 -23.42 -45.02
CA GLN A 7 -2.06 -24.37 -45.15
C GLN A 7 -1.62 -25.84 -45.16
N GLY A 8 -2.52 -26.72 -44.73
CA GLY A 8 -2.59 -28.13 -45.14
C GLY A 8 -4.03 -28.65 -45.02
N SER A 9 -4.55 -29.34 -46.03
CA SER A 9 -5.89 -29.99 -46.09
C SER A 9 -5.80 -31.27 -46.94
N PRO A 10 -6.86 -32.11 -47.12
CA PRO A 10 -7.60 -33.00 -46.19
C PRO A 10 -7.70 -34.47 -46.74
N PRO A 11 -8.49 -35.40 -46.16
CA PRO A 11 -9.82 -35.78 -46.72
C PRO A 11 -10.85 -36.20 -45.63
N GLN A 12 -12.16 -36.41 -45.76
CA GLN A 12 -13.15 -36.54 -46.84
C GLN A 12 -14.58 -36.33 -46.24
N SER A 13 -15.57 -36.15 -47.11
CA SER A 13 -16.98 -35.68 -47.05
C SER A 13 -18.04 -36.34 -46.11
N LEU A 14 -18.80 -35.48 -45.39
CA LEU A 14 -20.29 -35.25 -45.28
C LEU A 14 -21.30 -36.42 -45.07
N PRO A 15 -22.54 -36.22 -44.51
CA PRO A 15 -23.35 -34.98 -44.49
C PRO A 15 -24.08 -34.57 -43.18
N SER A 16 -24.50 -33.30 -43.11
CA SER A 16 -25.50 -32.71 -42.18
C SER A 16 -26.91 -32.77 -42.81
N PRO A 17 -28.05 -32.72 -42.09
CA PRO A 17 -28.61 -31.47 -41.49
C PRO A 17 -29.18 -31.71 -40.06
N HIS A 18 -29.36 -30.73 -39.16
CA HIS A 18 -30.44 -29.75 -39.16
C HIS A 18 -30.21 -28.65 -38.09
N THR A 19 -30.54 -27.44 -38.49
CA THR A 19 -30.62 -26.17 -37.74
C THR A 19 -31.77 -26.15 -36.73
N PHE A 20 -31.57 -25.68 -35.50
CA PHE A 20 -32.54 -24.96 -34.64
C PHE A 20 -31.70 -24.27 -33.54
N GLY A 21 -31.63 -22.94 -33.42
CA GLY A 21 -32.74 -22.06 -33.07
C GLY A 21 -32.71 -21.80 -31.56
N LEU A 22 -31.93 -20.80 -31.11
CA LEU A 22 -31.94 -20.33 -29.72
C LEU A 22 -33.26 -19.58 -29.42
N PRO A 23 -33.87 -19.79 -28.24
CA PRO A 23 -34.69 -18.76 -27.63
C PRO A 23 -34.10 -18.29 -26.29
N SER A 24 -34.05 -16.96 -26.12
CA SER A 24 -33.89 -16.28 -24.82
C SER A 24 -35.07 -16.63 -23.90
N PRO A 25 -34.88 -16.78 -22.57
CA PRO A 25 -36.00 -16.96 -21.67
C PRO A 25 -36.54 -15.61 -21.19
N ASN A 26 -37.76 -15.30 -21.64
CA ASN A 26 -38.63 -14.31 -21.00
C ASN A 26 -39.16 -14.84 -19.66
N GLU A 27 -39.35 -13.89 -18.75
CA GLU A 27 -39.85 -14.04 -17.39
C GLU A 27 -41.20 -14.80 -17.30
N GLN A 28 -41.29 -15.73 -16.36
CA GLN A 28 -42.56 -16.13 -15.77
C GLN A 28 -42.39 -16.35 -14.25
N LYS A 29 -43.08 -15.49 -13.49
CA LYS A 29 -43.27 -15.57 -12.04
C LYS A 29 -43.80 -16.95 -11.64
N ARG A 30 -43.11 -17.65 -10.73
CA ARG A 30 -43.67 -18.11 -9.44
C ARG A 30 -42.63 -18.91 -8.61
N SER A 31 -42.53 -18.50 -7.34
CA SER A 31 -42.25 -19.29 -6.13
C SER A 31 -40.95 -20.13 -6.05
N ILE A 32 -40.03 -19.63 -5.20
CA ILE A 32 -38.99 -20.31 -4.41
C ILE A 32 -39.50 -21.67 -3.87
N PRO A 33 -38.70 -22.77 -3.94
CA PRO A 33 -37.62 -23.00 -2.97
C PRO A 33 -36.25 -23.39 -3.55
N SER A 34 -35.23 -22.71 -3.00
CA SER A 34 -34.06 -23.26 -2.31
C SER A 34 -33.20 -24.35 -2.98
N ARG A 35 -31.88 -24.06 -2.97
CA ARG A 35 -30.70 -24.96 -3.04
C ARG A 35 -30.37 -25.58 -4.40
N ARG A 36 -29.24 -25.15 -4.96
CA ARG A 36 -28.24 -26.06 -5.51
C ARG A 36 -26.88 -25.74 -4.93
N TYR A 37 -26.51 -26.51 -3.90
CA TYR A 37 -25.12 -26.82 -3.63
C TYR A 37 -24.60 -27.66 -4.80
N SER A 38 -23.45 -27.29 -5.33
CA SER A 38 -22.66 -28.15 -6.20
C SER A 38 -22.40 -29.48 -5.49
N ILE A 39 -22.69 -30.57 -6.19
CA ILE A 39 -22.61 -31.97 -5.77
C ILE A 39 -21.33 -32.25 -4.95
N PRO A 40 -21.43 -32.71 -3.68
CA PRO A 40 -20.35 -33.46 -3.05
C PRO A 40 -20.48 -34.93 -3.45
N SER A 41 -19.41 -35.45 -4.01
CA SER A 41 -19.14 -36.89 -4.05
C SER A 41 -19.30 -37.47 -2.64
N VAL A 42 -19.85 -38.69 -2.57
CA VAL A 42 -20.12 -39.43 -1.33
C VAL A 42 -18.86 -39.53 -0.48
N GLY A 43 -18.83 -38.81 0.65
CA GLY A 43 -17.80 -38.92 1.68
C GLY A 43 -17.62 -37.67 2.54
N GLY A 44 -18.16 -37.68 3.77
CA GLY A 44 -17.67 -36.83 4.87
C GLY A 44 -18.65 -35.77 5.42
N PHE A 45 -19.14 -36.02 6.64
CA PHE A 45 -19.92 -35.11 7.50
C PHE A 45 -19.14 -33.87 8.01
N HIS A 46 -18.10 -33.40 7.30
CA HIS A 46 -17.17 -32.38 7.83
C HIS A 46 -17.49 -30.91 7.45
N SER A 47 -18.43 -30.66 6.53
CA SER A 47 -18.64 -29.29 6.00
C SER A 47 -19.43 -28.36 6.93
N VAL A 48 -20.52 -28.83 7.55
CA VAL A 48 -21.40 -27.98 8.38
C VAL A 48 -20.76 -27.60 9.72
N GLU A 49 -19.98 -28.50 10.30
CA GLU A 49 -19.28 -28.25 11.57
C GLU A 49 -18.06 -27.33 11.39
N SER A 50 -17.39 -27.40 10.23
CA SER A 50 -16.27 -26.51 9.85
C SER A 50 -16.72 -25.05 9.70
N VAL A 51 -17.86 -24.81 9.04
CA VAL A 51 -18.41 -23.46 8.88
C VAL A 51 -18.76 -22.84 10.23
N LYS A 52 -19.40 -23.61 11.13
CA LYS A 52 -19.69 -23.16 12.50
C LYS A 52 -18.41 -22.87 13.31
N LYS A 53 -17.37 -23.71 13.17
CA LYS A 53 -16.07 -23.49 13.83
C LYS A 53 -15.37 -22.21 13.35
N ASN A 54 -15.48 -21.86 12.08
CA ASN A 54 -14.85 -20.64 11.53
C ASN A 54 -15.58 -19.35 11.95
N CYS A 55 -16.91 -19.37 12.08
CA CYS A 55 -17.69 -18.21 12.52
C CYS A 55 -17.35 -17.76 13.95
N HIS A 56 -16.97 -18.69 14.84
CA HIS A 56 -16.55 -18.35 16.20
C HIS A 56 -15.12 -17.77 16.27
N VAL A 57 -14.31 -17.95 15.22
CA VAL A 57 -12.89 -17.56 15.21
C VAL A 57 -12.66 -16.27 14.42
N ILE A 58 -13.45 -16.03 13.37
CA ILE A 58 -13.30 -14.86 12.50
C ILE A 58 -14.38 -13.82 12.83
N PRO A 59 -14.02 -12.65 13.39
CA PRO A 59 -14.98 -11.62 13.77
C PRO A 59 -15.85 -11.18 12.59
N GLY A 60 -17.17 -11.21 12.77
CA GLY A 60 -18.12 -10.71 11.78
C GLY A 60 -18.33 -11.60 10.55
N LEU A 61 -17.77 -12.82 10.52
CA LEU A 61 -17.88 -13.71 9.36
C LEU A 61 -19.33 -14.06 8.99
N GLU A 62 -20.21 -14.22 9.97
CA GLU A 62 -21.64 -14.51 9.73
C GLU A 62 -22.34 -13.37 8.98
N TYR A 63 -22.11 -12.13 9.43
CA TYR A 63 -22.63 -10.93 8.75
C TYR A 63 -22.02 -10.77 7.36
N PHE A 64 -20.72 -11.01 7.25
CA PHE A 64 -20.02 -10.93 5.97
C PHE A 64 -20.54 -11.98 4.98
N ALA A 65 -20.70 -13.23 5.40
CA ALA A 65 -21.23 -14.31 4.56
C ALA A 65 -22.65 -13.98 4.06
N TYR A 66 -23.50 -13.44 4.93
CA TYR A 66 -24.85 -13.00 4.56
C TYR A 66 -24.82 -11.83 3.55
N ALA A 67 -23.99 -10.82 3.80
CA ALA A 67 -23.81 -9.70 2.88
C ALA A 67 -23.27 -10.14 1.50
N MET A 68 -22.37 -11.13 1.49
CA MET A 68 -21.80 -11.69 0.26
C MET A 68 -22.84 -12.44 -0.58
N ASP A 69 -23.81 -13.11 0.03
CA ASP A 69 -24.94 -13.75 -0.67
C ASP A 69 -25.80 -12.69 -1.39
N ILE A 70 -26.12 -11.59 -0.70
CA ILE A 70 -26.83 -10.44 -1.29
C ILE A 70 -26.02 -9.83 -2.43
N LEU A 71 -24.71 -9.58 -2.22
CA LEU A 71 -23.83 -8.99 -3.22
C LEU A 71 -23.69 -9.89 -4.46
N GLY A 72 -23.72 -11.22 -4.28
CA GLY A 72 -23.68 -12.21 -5.35
C GLY A 72 -24.81 -12.01 -6.37
N ASN A 73 -26.02 -11.73 -5.89
CA ASN A 73 -27.20 -11.45 -6.72
C ASN A 73 -27.09 -10.12 -7.51
N HIS A 74 -26.19 -9.23 -7.11
CA HIS A 74 -25.98 -7.91 -7.72
C HIS A 74 -24.66 -7.81 -8.49
N THR A 75 -24.09 -8.95 -8.93
CA THR A 75 -22.78 -8.96 -9.60
C THR A 75 -22.76 -8.11 -10.87
N GLY A 76 -23.85 -8.11 -11.65
CA GLY A 76 -24.00 -7.32 -12.87
C GLY A 76 -24.42 -5.86 -12.66
N ALA A 77 -24.74 -5.44 -11.44
CA ALA A 77 -25.25 -4.09 -11.19
C ALA A 77 -24.14 -3.02 -11.24
N TYR A 78 -24.39 -1.91 -11.93
CA TYR A 78 -23.50 -0.74 -11.99
C TYR A 78 -24.18 0.44 -11.30
N SER A 79 -24.16 0.42 -9.97
CA SER A 79 -24.67 1.49 -9.13
C SER A 79 -23.63 1.91 -8.10
N ILE A 80 -23.78 3.11 -7.52
CA ILE A 80 -22.83 3.62 -6.53
C ILE A 80 -22.85 2.78 -5.25
N GLU A 81 -24.00 2.23 -4.88
CA GLU A 81 -24.16 1.31 -3.74
C GLU A 81 -23.37 0.02 -3.98
N ASN A 82 -23.30 -0.45 -5.23
CA ASN A 82 -22.47 -1.60 -5.58
C ASN A 82 -20.99 -1.28 -5.41
N VAL A 83 -20.55 -0.08 -5.80
CA VAL A 83 -19.17 0.40 -5.55
C VAL A 83 -18.88 0.39 -4.04
N TYR A 84 -19.73 1.00 -3.22
CA TYR A 84 -19.57 1.03 -1.77
C TYR A 84 -19.53 -0.36 -1.14
N THR A 85 -20.41 -1.26 -1.57
CA THR A 85 -20.46 -2.62 -1.03
C THR A 85 -19.18 -3.40 -1.36
N ASN A 86 -18.62 -3.23 -2.56
CA ASN A 86 -17.32 -3.82 -2.91
C ASN A 86 -16.17 -3.16 -2.12
N ILE A 87 -16.19 -1.85 -1.88
CA ILE A 87 -15.21 -1.19 -0.99
C ILE A 87 -15.26 -1.82 0.41
N PHE A 88 -16.43 -1.94 1.01
CA PHE A 88 -16.59 -2.55 2.34
C PHE A 88 -16.13 -4.02 2.37
N ALA A 89 -16.42 -4.79 1.32
CA ALA A 89 -15.94 -6.16 1.22
C ALA A 89 -14.41 -6.24 1.14
N GLY A 90 -13.80 -5.34 0.35
CA GLY A 90 -12.35 -5.19 0.29
C GLY A 90 -11.75 -4.85 1.66
N LEU A 91 -12.30 -3.86 2.35
CA LEU A 91 -11.86 -3.45 3.69
C LEU A 91 -11.98 -4.59 4.71
N TYR A 92 -13.04 -5.39 4.67
CA TYR A 92 -13.19 -6.56 5.53
C TYR A 92 -12.07 -7.58 5.29
N HIS A 93 -11.77 -7.92 4.03
CA HIS A 93 -10.64 -8.79 3.70
C HIS A 93 -9.29 -8.17 4.11
N GLY A 94 -9.13 -6.85 3.95
CA GLY A 94 -7.98 -6.10 4.46
C GLY A 94 -7.81 -6.23 5.98
N GLN A 95 -8.91 -6.16 6.75
CA GLN A 95 -8.91 -6.42 8.19
C GLN A 95 -8.53 -7.86 8.55
N LEU A 96 -8.67 -8.81 7.64
CA LEU A 96 -8.25 -10.21 7.85
C LEU A 96 -6.80 -10.47 7.41
N GLY A 97 -6.08 -9.45 6.94
CA GLY A 97 -4.73 -9.62 6.39
C GLY A 97 -4.71 -10.42 5.09
N ARG A 98 -5.78 -10.32 4.30
CA ARG A 98 -5.97 -11.04 3.02
C ARG A 98 -5.88 -10.05 1.84
N PRO A 99 -4.68 -9.63 1.44
CA PRO A 99 -4.50 -8.52 0.49
C PRO A 99 -5.01 -8.85 -0.92
N LEU A 100 -4.88 -10.10 -1.39
CA LEU A 100 -5.35 -10.50 -2.71
C LEU A 100 -6.87 -10.49 -2.82
N GLU A 101 -7.56 -11.04 -1.81
CA GLU A 101 -9.02 -11.00 -1.75
C GLU A 101 -9.52 -9.56 -1.59
N SER A 102 -8.85 -8.74 -0.76
CA SER A 102 -9.12 -7.31 -0.67
C SER A 102 -9.02 -6.63 -2.04
N PHE A 103 -7.91 -6.85 -2.74
CA PHE A 103 -7.66 -6.30 -4.06
C PHE A 103 -8.73 -6.69 -5.07
N ALA A 104 -9.18 -7.95 -5.10
CA ALA A 104 -10.22 -8.38 -6.03
C ALA A 104 -11.52 -7.55 -5.90
N PHE A 105 -11.92 -7.22 -4.67
CA PHE A 105 -13.09 -6.38 -4.42
C PHE A 105 -12.82 -4.91 -4.72
N ILE A 106 -11.68 -4.36 -4.30
CA ILE A 106 -11.33 -2.97 -4.59
C ILE A 106 -11.21 -2.74 -6.10
N HIS A 107 -10.54 -3.62 -6.83
CA HIS A 107 -10.44 -3.59 -8.29
C HIS A 107 -11.82 -3.63 -8.96
N LYS A 108 -12.73 -4.49 -8.48
CA LYS A 108 -14.11 -4.56 -8.97
C LYS A 108 -14.88 -3.26 -8.68
N ALA A 109 -14.68 -2.64 -7.51
CA ALA A 109 -15.23 -1.34 -7.17
C ALA A 109 -14.71 -0.25 -8.12
N SER A 110 -13.38 -0.17 -8.32
CA SER A 110 -12.72 0.78 -9.24
C SER A 110 -13.26 0.64 -10.66
N HIS A 111 -13.34 -0.58 -11.20
CA HIS A 111 -13.86 -0.81 -12.55
C HIS A 111 -15.32 -0.36 -12.70
N LYS A 112 -16.20 -0.73 -11.74
CA LYS A 112 -17.60 -0.31 -11.77
C LYS A 112 -17.74 1.21 -11.68
N LEU A 113 -16.93 1.83 -10.84
CA LEU A 113 -16.92 3.27 -10.66
C LEU A 113 -16.50 4.00 -11.96
N GLN A 114 -15.48 3.49 -12.68
CA GLN A 114 -15.10 4.05 -13.98
C GLN A 114 -16.28 4.08 -14.95
N VAL A 115 -17.08 3.01 -15.02
CA VAL A 115 -18.26 2.96 -15.90
C VAL A 115 -19.30 3.99 -15.51
N ILE A 116 -19.59 4.14 -14.21
CA ILE A 116 -20.58 5.10 -13.68
C ILE A 116 -20.13 6.54 -13.93
N MET A 117 -18.84 6.83 -13.75
CA MET A 117 -18.29 8.19 -13.83
C MET A 117 -18.21 8.73 -15.25
N ARG A 118 -18.23 7.89 -16.30
CA ARG A 118 -18.05 8.32 -17.70
C ARG A 118 -18.90 9.52 -18.11
N GLN A 119 -20.16 9.55 -17.69
CA GLN A 119 -21.09 10.64 -18.04
C GLN A 119 -20.83 11.95 -17.28
N SER A 120 -20.00 11.90 -16.25
CA SER A 120 -19.70 13.02 -15.35
C SER A 120 -18.26 13.53 -15.48
N LEU A 121 -17.41 12.87 -16.30
CA LEU A 121 -15.99 13.18 -16.42
C LEU A 121 -15.74 14.62 -16.89
N ASP A 122 -16.45 15.08 -17.93
CA ASP A 122 -16.27 16.44 -18.46
C ASP A 122 -16.61 17.50 -17.41
N MET A 123 -17.67 17.28 -16.64
CA MET A 123 -18.07 18.18 -15.56
C MET A 123 -17.04 18.18 -14.41
N MET A 124 -16.57 17.00 -14.00
CA MET A 124 -15.53 16.88 -12.95
C MET A 124 -14.23 17.57 -13.38
N LYS A 125 -13.82 17.37 -14.63
CA LYS A 125 -12.66 18.04 -15.22
C LYS A 125 -12.82 19.55 -15.26
N HIS A 126 -13.99 20.06 -15.65
CA HIS A 126 -14.28 21.49 -15.63
C HIS A 126 -14.13 22.10 -14.23
N ILE A 127 -14.74 21.46 -13.21
CA ILE A 127 -14.62 21.88 -11.81
C ILE A 127 -13.14 21.94 -11.38
N LYS A 128 -12.36 20.90 -11.73
CA LYS A 128 -10.93 20.84 -11.42
C LYS A 128 -10.13 21.94 -12.12
N CYS A 129 -10.32 22.13 -13.42
CA CYS A 129 -9.59 23.13 -14.21
C CYS A 129 -9.88 24.57 -13.76
N ASN A 130 -11.10 24.85 -13.29
CA ASN A 130 -11.48 26.16 -12.78
C ASN A 130 -11.13 26.38 -11.31
N ASN A 131 -10.54 25.38 -10.63
CA ASN A 131 -10.29 25.38 -9.19
C ASN A 131 -11.56 25.66 -8.36
N GLU A 132 -12.70 25.13 -8.80
CA GLU A 132 -13.99 25.27 -8.11
C GLU A 132 -14.17 24.14 -7.08
N LEU A 133 -14.90 24.45 -6.00
CA LEU A 133 -15.36 23.41 -5.06
C LEU A 133 -16.63 22.76 -5.59
N ILE A 134 -16.72 21.43 -5.47
CA ILE A 134 -17.92 20.68 -5.83
C ILE A 134 -19.09 21.17 -4.96
N GLN A 135 -20.21 21.52 -5.60
CA GLN A 135 -21.45 21.95 -4.92
C GLN A 135 -22.53 20.87 -4.92
N ASP A 136 -22.58 20.03 -5.95
CA ASP A 136 -23.56 18.95 -6.07
C ASP A 136 -23.11 17.70 -5.29
N THR A 137 -23.97 17.23 -4.38
CA THR A 137 -23.76 16.02 -3.58
C THR A 137 -23.46 14.79 -4.44
N LYS A 138 -24.09 14.67 -5.61
CA LYS A 138 -23.87 13.53 -6.52
C LYS A 138 -22.44 13.50 -7.05
N TYR A 139 -21.93 14.64 -7.54
CA TYR A 139 -20.53 14.73 -8.00
C TYR A 139 -19.56 14.55 -6.83
N ASN A 140 -19.93 15.03 -5.64
CA ASN A 140 -19.10 14.86 -4.45
C ASN A 140 -18.98 13.37 -4.05
N GLN A 141 -20.08 12.62 -4.11
CA GLN A 141 -20.08 11.17 -3.89
C GLN A 141 -19.19 10.41 -4.88
N LEU A 142 -19.21 10.80 -6.16
CA LEU A 142 -18.32 10.22 -7.18
C LEU A 142 -16.85 10.54 -6.90
N SER A 143 -16.53 11.79 -6.54
CA SER A 143 -15.18 12.19 -6.17
C SER A 143 -14.69 11.43 -4.92
N LEU A 144 -15.52 11.33 -3.87
CA LEU A 144 -15.18 10.54 -2.67
C LEU A 144 -14.91 9.08 -2.99
N ALA A 145 -15.79 8.44 -3.77
CA ALA A 145 -15.62 7.06 -4.20
C ALA A 145 -14.34 6.88 -5.03
N PHE A 146 -14.06 7.82 -5.94
CA PHE A 146 -12.87 7.81 -6.79
C PHE A 146 -11.60 7.84 -5.96
N TRP A 147 -11.46 8.86 -5.11
CA TRP A 147 -10.25 9.03 -4.30
C TRP A 147 -10.10 7.92 -3.25
N THR A 148 -11.19 7.33 -2.78
CA THR A 148 -11.15 6.18 -1.87
C THR A 148 -10.67 4.93 -2.59
N CYS A 149 -11.29 4.57 -3.72
CA CYS A 149 -10.89 3.43 -4.54
C CYS A 149 -9.43 3.58 -5.00
N LEU A 150 -9.07 4.75 -5.50
CA LEU A 150 -7.73 5.01 -6.00
C LEU A 150 -6.67 4.87 -4.91
N GLN A 151 -6.93 5.38 -3.69
CA GLN A 151 -6.02 5.18 -2.54
C GLN A 151 -5.86 3.68 -2.22
N LEU A 152 -6.97 2.99 -1.97
CA LEU A 152 -6.94 1.58 -1.57
C LEU A 152 -6.30 0.67 -2.63
N GLU A 153 -6.60 0.92 -3.90
CA GLU A 153 -6.04 0.18 -5.02
C GLU A 153 -4.53 0.44 -5.17
N SER A 154 -4.11 1.70 -5.10
CA SER A 154 -2.69 2.07 -5.25
C SER A 154 -1.83 1.43 -4.15
N ASP A 155 -2.32 1.46 -2.90
CA ASP A 155 -1.62 0.86 -1.76
C ASP A 155 -1.42 -0.65 -1.97
N LEU A 156 -2.46 -1.37 -2.40
CA LEU A 156 -2.39 -2.82 -2.65
C LEU A 156 -1.51 -3.17 -3.87
N ILE A 157 -1.52 -2.34 -4.92
CA ILE A 157 -0.66 -2.54 -6.10
C ILE A 157 0.82 -2.34 -5.74
N ALA A 158 1.14 -1.33 -4.93
CA ALA A 158 2.51 -1.10 -4.48
C ALA A 158 3.09 -2.31 -3.73
N GLU A 159 2.24 -3.05 -3.02
CA GLU A 159 2.62 -4.24 -2.25
C GLU A 159 2.71 -5.52 -3.10
N MET A 160 1.72 -5.74 -3.97
CA MET A 160 1.53 -7.03 -4.64
C MET A 160 1.91 -7.04 -6.13
N GLN A 161 2.26 -5.88 -6.70
CA GLN A 161 2.60 -5.70 -8.12
C GLN A 161 1.51 -6.22 -9.08
N LEU A 162 0.25 -5.97 -8.72
CA LEU A 162 -0.92 -6.45 -9.47
C LEU A 162 -1.29 -5.50 -10.62
N PRO A 163 -1.97 -5.99 -11.68
CA PRO A 163 -2.43 -5.14 -12.77
C PRO A 163 -3.45 -4.09 -12.28
N PRO A 164 -3.29 -2.80 -12.60
CA PRO A 164 -4.22 -1.75 -12.20
C PRO A 164 -5.55 -1.82 -12.97
N SER A 165 -6.63 -1.36 -12.36
CA SER A 165 -7.95 -1.23 -13.00
C SER A 165 -8.02 -0.14 -14.09
N GLY A 166 -7.05 0.77 -14.12
CA GLY A 166 -7.04 1.95 -15.00
C GLY A 166 -7.57 3.24 -14.35
N LEU A 167 -8.07 3.19 -13.11
CA LEU A 167 -8.60 4.37 -12.40
C LEU A 167 -7.58 5.52 -12.28
N LEU A 168 -6.30 5.18 -12.13
CA LEU A 168 -5.18 6.13 -12.05
C LEU A 168 -5.12 7.11 -13.23
N SER A 169 -5.56 6.70 -14.41
CA SER A 169 -5.54 7.56 -15.62
C SER A 169 -6.41 8.82 -15.51
N TYR A 170 -7.37 8.84 -14.58
CA TYR A 170 -8.28 9.97 -14.35
C TYR A 170 -7.85 10.86 -13.18
N GLU A 171 -6.71 10.60 -12.53
CA GLU A 171 -6.27 11.34 -11.34
C GLU A 171 -6.13 12.83 -11.59
N ASP A 172 -5.49 13.21 -12.71
CA ASP A 172 -5.20 14.62 -13.04
C ASP A 172 -6.48 15.43 -13.33
N ASP A 173 -7.52 14.77 -13.84
CA ASP A 173 -8.80 15.38 -14.20
C ASP A 173 -9.81 15.41 -13.04
N MET A 174 -9.52 14.76 -11.91
CA MET A 174 -10.47 14.63 -10.81
C MET A 174 -10.38 15.78 -9.80
N PRO A 175 -11.51 16.45 -9.46
CA PRO A 175 -11.55 17.41 -8.36
C PRO A 175 -11.49 16.69 -7.00
N HIS A 176 -10.90 17.35 -6.02
CA HIS A 176 -10.97 16.87 -4.64
C HIS A 176 -12.39 16.99 -4.10
N PRO A 177 -12.81 16.06 -3.21
CA PRO A 177 -14.14 16.10 -2.65
C PRO A 177 -14.29 17.30 -1.71
N ASN A 178 -15.47 17.91 -1.74
CA ASN A 178 -15.84 18.99 -0.85
C ASN A 178 -16.36 18.41 0.47
N MET A 179 -15.56 18.54 1.54
CA MET A 179 -15.91 18.04 2.88
C MET A 179 -17.05 18.81 3.54
N SER A 180 -17.31 20.06 3.14
CA SER A 180 -18.38 20.86 3.72
C SER A 180 -19.78 20.35 3.38
N LEU A 181 -19.90 19.47 2.37
CA LEU A 181 -21.17 18.85 1.95
C LEU A 181 -21.49 17.57 2.73
N LEU A 182 -20.60 17.13 3.63
CA LEU A 182 -20.78 15.92 4.42
C LEU A 182 -21.39 16.25 5.78
N GLU A 183 -22.58 15.72 6.04
CA GLU A 183 -23.30 15.89 7.30
C GLU A 183 -23.13 14.65 8.20
N GLY A 184 -23.12 14.87 9.52
CA GLY A 184 -23.12 13.80 10.52
C GLY A 184 -21.77 13.16 10.84
N PHE A 185 -20.67 13.72 10.32
CA PHE A 185 -19.30 13.31 10.66
C PHE A 185 -18.65 14.29 11.62
N ASP A 186 -17.77 13.79 12.48
CA ASP A 186 -16.95 14.61 13.37
C ASP A 186 -15.89 15.41 12.58
N GLN A 187 -15.57 16.60 13.08
CA GLN A 187 -14.60 17.50 12.42
C GLN A 187 -13.22 16.83 12.22
N PRO A 188 -12.64 16.09 13.19
CA PRO A 188 -11.39 15.37 12.97
C PRO A 188 -11.45 14.38 11.79
N THR A 189 -12.55 13.65 11.62
CA THR A 189 -12.73 12.78 10.44
C THR A 189 -12.69 13.57 9.13
N LEU A 190 -13.45 14.68 9.06
CA LEU A 190 -13.51 15.54 7.87
C LEU A 190 -12.15 16.18 7.55
N ASP A 191 -11.41 16.61 8.58
CA ASP A 191 -10.09 17.24 8.45
C ASP A 191 -8.99 16.23 8.05
N SER A 192 -9.12 14.97 8.49
CA SER A 192 -8.09 13.96 8.26
C SER A 192 -7.99 13.52 6.79
N TYR A 193 -9.12 13.51 6.06
CA TYR A 193 -9.16 12.92 4.72
C TYR A 193 -8.45 13.78 3.66
N PRO A 194 -8.62 15.12 3.60
CA PRO A 194 -7.84 15.97 2.71
C PRO A 194 -6.33 15.83 2.92
N GLY A 195 -5.88 15.74 4.19
CA GLY A 195 -4.47 15.48 4.51
C GLY A 195 -3.96 14.14 3.96
N GLN A 196 -4.79 13.09 4.03
CA GLN A 196 -4.46 11.78 3.45
C GLN A 196 -4.33 11.83 1.92
N LEU A 197 -5.17 12.64 1.23
CA LEU A 197 -5.07 12.85 -0.20
C LEU A 197 -3.82 13.63 -0.58
N TYR A 198 -3.52 14.70 0.16
CA TYR A 198 -2.33 15.50 -0.07
C TYR A 198 -1.06 14.63 0.02
N LEU A 199 -0.93 13.84 1.10
CA LEU A 199 0.23 12.96 1.27
C LEU A 199 0.34 11.93 0.14
N ARG A 200 -0.78 11.38 -0.35
CA ARG A 200 -0.77 10.47 -1.51
C ARG A 200 -0.23 11.19 -2.75
N THR A 201 -0.77 12.36 -3.09
CA THR A 201 -0.35 13.10 -4.28
C THR A 201 1.12 13.50 -4.17
N HIS A 202 1.57 13.89 -2.98
CA HIS A 202 2.97 14.16 -2.70
C HIS A 202 3.85 12.91 -2.89
N LEU A 203 3.49 11.77 -2.30
CA LEU A 203 4.16 10.47 -2.48
C LEU A 203 4.25 10.05 -3.95
N ASN A 204 3.18 10.22 -4.71
CA ASN A 204 3.16 9.93 -6.14
C ASN A 204 4.13 10.82 -6.91
N THR A 205 4.20 12.11 -6.57
CA THR A 205 5.17 13.04 -7.14
C THR A 205 6.59 12.60 -6.84
N ILE A 206 6.91 12.28 -5.57
CA ILE A 206 8.21 11.73 -5.18
C ILE A 206 8.55 10.49 -6.00
N HIS A 207 7.64 9.52 -6.08
CA HIS A 207 7.88 8.27 -6.77
C HIS A 207 8.08 8.47 -8.28
N ARG A 208 7.29 9.35 -8.92
CA ARG A 208 7.46 9.69 -10.33
C ARG A 208 8.81 10.37 -10.59
N MET A 209 9.19 11.30 -9.73
CA MET A 209 10.47 11.98 -9.84
C MET A 209 11.64 11.00 -9.70
N PHE A 210 11.64 10.20 -8.63
CA PHE A 210 12.76 9.33 -8.29
C PHE A 210 12.88 8.09 -9.18
N TYR A 211 11.76 7.51 -9.63
CA TYR A 211 11.76 6.16 -10.20
C TYR A 211 11.08 6.02 -11.57
N ALA A 212 10.31 6.99 -12.09
CA ALA A 212 9.59 6.79 -13.36
C ALA A 212 10.50 6.96 -14.59
N PRO A 213 10.70 5.92 -15.43
CA PRO A 213 11.68 5.92 -16.52
C PRO A 213 11.34 6.83 -17.71
N GLU A 214 10.09 7.31 -17.85
CA GLU A 214 9.55 7.88 -19.10
C GLU A 214 8.95 9.29 -18.99
N ALA A 215 9.08 10.00 -17.87
CA ALA A 215 8.59 11.40 -17.83
C ALA A 215 9.50 12.30 -18.69
N PRO A 216 8.99 12.97 -19.74
CA PRO A 216 9.78 13.91 -20.53
C PRO A 216 10.14 15.11 -19.66
N MET A 217 11.42 15.46 -19.62
CA MET A 217 11.91 16.64 -18.90
C MET A 217 11.32 17.89 -19.54
N LYS A 218 10.23 18.41 -18.99
CA LYS A 218 9.79 19.77 -19.32
C LYS A 218 10.77 20.72 -18.64
N SER A 219 11.40 21.54 -19.46
CA SER A 219 12.56 22.40 -19.19
C SER A 219 12.26 23.60 -18.25
N SER A 220 11.54 23.37 -17.14
CA SER A 220 11.22 24.42 -16.16
C SER A 220 11.52 24.01 -14.70
N GLU A 221 12.18 22.87 -14.46
CA GLU A 221 12.34 22.28 -13.12
C GLU A 221 13.81 22.09 -12.69
N ASP A 222 14.60 23.17 -12.60
CA ASP A 222 15.87 23.11 -11.87
C ASP A 222 15.70 23.29 -10.35
N MET A 223 14.54 23.76 -9.88
CA MET A 223 14.26 23.90 -8.43
C MET A 223 13.97 22.57 -7.71
N PHE A 224 13.65 21.49 -8.41
CA PHE A 224 13.14 20.25 -7.80
C PHE A 224 14.13 19.08 -7.85
N ARG A 225 15.40 19.32 -8.18
CA ARG A 225 16.43 18.25 -8.29
C ARG A 225 17.09 17.86 -6.98
N ASN A 226 16.77 18.54 -5.87
CA ASN A 226 17.38 18.29 -4.56
C ASN A 226 16.42 17.53 -3.65
N VAL A 227 16.85 16.36 -3.17
CA VAL A 227 16.11 15.51 -2.23
C VAL A 227 15.69 16.26 -0.97
N GLY A 228 16.49 17.25 -0.52
CA GLY A 228 16.15 18.11 0.62
C GLY A 228 14.90 18.96 0.39
N ILE A 229 14.76 19.58 -0.78
CA ILE A 229 13.62 20.47 -1.11
C ILE A 229 12.29 19.70 -1.11
N ILE A 230 12.32 18.46 -1.60
CA ILE A 230 11.15 17.57 -1.63
C ILE A 230 10.70 17.21 -0.22
N ALA A 231 11.65 16.86 0.67
CA ALA A 231 11.36 16.55 2.06
C ALA A 231 10.88 17.78 2.85
N ASP A 232 11.47 18.95 2.59
CA ASP A 232 11.11 20.21 3.25
C ASP A 232 9.67 20.64 2.91
N ALA A 233 9.14 20.26 1.73
CA ALA A 233 7.79 20.60 1.30
C ALA A 233 6.70 20.07 2.24
N VAL A 234 6.91 18.89 2.86
CA VAL A 234 5.99 18.31 3.84
C VAL A 234 6.37 18.58 5.28
N SER A 235 7.59 19.05 5.54
CA SER A 235 8.10 19.29 6.90
C SER A 235 7.36 20.43 7.62
N GLY A 236 6.84 21.41 6.87
CA GLY A 236 6.15 22.57 7.44
C GLY A 236 4.72 22.33 7.95
N MET A 237 4.17 21.12 7.82
CA MET A 237 2.82 20.69 8.28
C MET A 237 1.62 21.56 7.85
N HIS A 238 1.81 22.56 6.99
CA HIS A 238 0.76 23.44 6.46
C HIS A 238 -0.17 22.74 5.46
N TRP A 239 0.14 21.49 5.10
CA TRP A 239 -0.64 20.64 4.22
C TRP A 239 -1.77 19.89 4.93
N VAL A 240 -1.79 19.91 6.27
CA VAL A 240 -2.83 19.28 7.08
C VAL A 240 -3.52 20.31 7.96
N ALA A 241 -4.75 20.01 8.38
CA ALA A 241 -5.48 20.83 9.33
C ALA A 241 -4.70 20.97 10.66
N PRO A 242 -4.80 22.12 11.37
CA PRO A 242 -3.97 22.41 12.55
C PRO A 242 -4.06 21.38 13.69
N ASN A 243 -5.20 20.70 13.81
CA ASN A 243 -5.43 19.62 14.78
C ASN A 243 -4.60 18.36 14.52
N PHE A 244 -4.11 18.17 13.30
CA PHE A 244 -3.26 17.03 12.91
C PHE A 244 -1.80 17.42 12.64
N ALA A 245 -1.48 18.71 12.68
CA ALA A 245 -0.10 19.17 12.59
C ALA A 245 0.70 18.64 13.79
N PHE A 246 1.93 18.19 13.55
CA PHE A 246 2.77 17.59 14.59
C PHE A 246 4.23 17.97 14.41
N SER A 247 5.00 17.93 15.50
CA SER A 247 6.45 18.03 15.43
C SER A 247 7.06 16.66 15.17
N GLU A 248 8.13 16.59 14.40
CA GLU A 248 8.83 15.33 14.13
C GLU A 248 9.38 14.63 15.39
N ASP A 249 9.48 15.35 16.50
CA ASP A 249 9.95 14.82 17.78
C ASP A 249 8.80 14.42 18.72
N ASP A 250 7.55 14.57 18.28
CA ASP A 250 6.38 14.17 19.04
C ASP A 250 6.34 12.65 19.25
N PRO A 251 5.82 12.17 20.39
CA PRO A 251 5.58 10.75 20.59
C PRO A 251 4.52 10.21 19.60
N PRO A 252 4.44 8.88 19.39
CA PRO A 252 3.39 8.28 18.56
C PRO A 252 1.99 8.75 18.96
N ALA A 253 1.14 9.01 17.97
CA ALA A 253 -0.22 9.47 18.22
C ALA A 253 -1.07 8.40 18.94
N ASP A 254 -1.98 8.86 19.79
CA ASP A 254 -2.91 8.05 20.57
C ASP A 254 -4.28 7.89 19.90
N ASP A 255 -4.56 8.64 18.83
CA ASP A 255 -5.73 8.47 17.98
C ASP A 255 -5.39 7.86 16.60
N ILE A 256 -6.36 7.14 16.04
CA ILE A 256 -6.18 6.38 14.80
C ILE A 256 -5.98 7.27 13.56
N LEU A 257 -6.59 8.46 13.53
CA LEU A 257 -6.56 9.34 12.36
C LEU A 257 -5.20 10.03 12.26
N ALA A 258 -4.69 10.58 13.36
CA ALA A 258 -3.35 11.15 13.42
C ALA A 258 -2.29 10.07 13.25
N ALA A 259 -2.42 8.90 13.88
CA ALA A 259 -1.48 7.79 13.70
C ALA A 259 -1.36 7.38 12.23
N ARG A 260 -2.48 7.35 11.49
CA ARG A 260 -2.50 7.03 10.06
C ARG A 260 -1.85 8.12 9.20
N LEU A 261 -2.10 9.39 9.49
CA LEU A 261 -1.45 10.51 8.81
C LEU A 261 0.06 10.51 9.04
N ARG A 262 0.49 10.32 10.29
CA ARG A 262 1.90 10.21 10.66
C ARG A 262 2.56 8.99 10.01
N ALA A 263 1.88 7.84 9.95
CA ALA A 263 2.39 6.66 9.26
C ALA A 263 2.65 6.93 7.76
N LYS A 264 1.72 7.63 7.08
CA LYS A 264 1.91 8.04 5.67
C LYS A 264 3.06 9.05 5.51
N TYR A 265 3.15 10.04 6.38
CA TYR A 265 4.25 11.02 6.38
C TYR A 265 5.60 10.32 6.52
N TRP A 266 5.77 9.50 7.55
CA TRP A 266 7.03 8.80 7.79
C TRP A 266 7.33 7.77 6.70
N GLY A 267 6.31 7.14 6.11
CA GLY A 267 6.47 6.30 4.92
C GLY A 267 7.08 7.07 3.74
N ALA A 268 6.66 8.32 3.52
CA ALA A 268 7.25 9.19 2.49
C ALA A 268 8.72 9.52 2.77
N GLN A 269 9.03 9.82 4.03
CA GLN A 269 10.42 10.07 4.45
C GLN A 269 11.30 8.83 4.30
N VAL A 270 10.77 7.63 4.59
CA VAL A 270 11.47 6.37 4.35
C VAL A 270 11.81 6.20 2.87
N ILE A 271 10.84 6.40 1.97
CA ILE A 271 11.10 6.31 0.51
C ILE A 271 12.17 7.32 0.08
N THR A 272 12.14 8.51 0.65
CA THR A 272 13.06 9.60 0.30
C THR A 272 14.50 9.34 0.74
N TYR A 273 14.70 8.83 1.96
CA TYR A 273 16.03 8.73 2.56
C TYR A 273 16.64 7.32 2.58
N ARG A 274 15.84 6.26 2.37
CA ARG A 274 16.33 4.88 2.35
C ARG A 274 17.48 4.63 1.36
N PRO A 275 17.54 5.26 0.17
CA PRO A 275 18.67 5.09 -0.74
C PRO A 275 20.03 5.42 -0.12
N PHE A 276 20.11 6.43 0.76
CA PHE A 276 21.37 6.81 1.42
C PHE A 276 21.81 5.81 2.48
N ILE A 277 20.85 5.23 3.22
CA ILE A 277 21.13 4.11 4.14
C ILE A 277 21.71 2.93 3.36
N ARG A 278 21.03 2.55 2.26
CA ARG A 278 21.47 1.43 1.43
C ARG A 278 22.87 1.66 0.87
N GLN A 279 23.16 2.88 0.42
CA GLN A 279 24.46 3.23 -0.11
C GLN A 279 25.59 3.03 0.93
N ILE A 280 25.39 3.50 2.16
CA ILE A 280 26.37 3.30 3.24
C ILE A 280 26.50 1.81 3.58
N LEU A 281 25.40 1.07 3.72
CA LEU A 281 25.43 -0.37 4.01
C LEU A 281 26.20 -1.17 2.95
N LEU A 282 25.98 -0.87 1.67
CA LEU A 282 26.69 -1.51 0.56
C LEU A 282 28.17 -1.16 0.55
N PHE A 283 28.51 0.09 0.82
CA PHE A 283 29.89 0.55 0.94
C PHE A 283 30.62 -0.14 2.09
N SER A 284 30.02 -0.20 3.29
CA SER A 284 30.59 -0.89 4.45
C SER A 284 30.78 -2.39 4.20
N HIS A 285 29.82 -3.05 3.56
CA HIS A 285 29.91 -4.46 3.19
C HIS A 285 31.05 -4.67 2.19
N SER A 286 31.12 -3.82 1.18
CA SER A 286 32.16 -3.84 0.17
C SER A 286 33.55 -3.63 0.76
N ILE A 287 33.75 -2.70 1.71
CA ILE A 287 35.04 -2.54 2.41
C ILE A 287 35.40 -3.81 3.19
N LYS A 288 34.45 -4.43 3.90
CA LYS A 288 34.68 -5.68 4.64
C LYS A 288 35.11 -6.82 3.71
N ASP A 289 34.53 -6.91 2.52
CA ASP A 289 34.88 -7.91 1.51
C ASP A 289 36.14 -7.56 0.71
N HIS A 290 36.41 -6.28 0.45
CA HIS A 290 37.58 -5.77 -0.29
C HIS A 290 38.91 -5.92 0.47
N ALA A 291 38.89 -6.38 1.73
CA ALA A 291 40.05 -7.01 2.34
C ALA A 291 40.59 -8.21 1.51
N LEU A 292 39.87 -8.69 0.48
CA LEU A 292 40.21 -9.85 -0.35
C LEU A 292 40.33 -9.63 -1.89
N SER A 293 39.89 -8.51 -2.49
CA SER A 293 40.12 -8.19 -3.93
C SER A 293 39.65 -6.76 -4.27
N GLY A 294 40.29 -6.05 -5.20
CA GLY A 294 40.24 -4.57 -5.33
C GLY A 294 38.97 -3.87 -5.86
N SER A 295 38.96 -2.54 -5.64
CA SER A 295 38.09 -1.41 -6.08
C SER A 295 36.57 -1.54 -5.94
N PHE A 296 35.97 -0.63 -5.14
CA PHE A 296 34.52 -0.40 -5.09
C PHE A 296 34.00 0.08 -6.45
N SER A 297 33.16 -0.71 -7.12
CA SER A 297 32.42 -0.21 -8.28
C SER A 297 31.32 0.70 -7.78
N SER A 298 31.32 1.97 -8.23
CA SER A 298 30.28 2.96 -7.92
C SER A 298 28.89 2.32 -7.91
N VAL A 299 28.24 2.30 -6.74
CA VAL A 299 26.86 1.80 -6.62
C VAL A 299 25.97 2.64 -7.54
N SER A 300 25.29 1.98 -8.48
CA SER A 300 24.26 2.64 -9.28
C SER A 300 23.23 3.22 -8.34
N SER A 301 23.05 4.55 -8.40
CA SER A 301 21.98 5.25 -7.71
C SER A 301 20.64 4.57 -7.98
N GLU A 302 19.82 4.38 -6.94
CA GLU A 302 18.41 3.96 -7.12
C GLU A 302 17.57 5.04 -7.77
N PHE A 303 18.04 6.30 -7.74
CA PHE A 303 17.41 7.40 -8.43
C PHE A 303 17.64 7.29 -9.94
N ARG A 304 16.63 7.68 -10.72
CA ARG A 304 16.74 7.83 -12.17
C ARG A 304 17.90 8.77 -12.56
N ARG A 305 18.55 8.49 -13.69
CA ARG A 305 19.57 9.39 -14.29
C ARG A 305 19.02 10.81 -14.43
N GLY A 306 19.79 11.79 -13.93
CA GLY A 306 19.46 13.22 -14.00
C GLY A 306 19.00 13.84 -12.68
N ILE A 307 18.80 13.03 -11.64
CA ILE A 307 18.63 13.50 -10.26
C ILE A 307 20.00 13.72 -9.63
N ALA A 308 20.21 14.91 -9.06
CA ALA A 308 21.41 15.24 -8.30
C ALA A 308 21.24 14.73 -6.86
N ALA A 309 21.50 13.44 -6.64
CA ALA A 309 21.60 12.86 -5.31
C ALA A 309 23.08 12.74 -4.91
N PRO A 310 23.45 13.12 -3.67
CA PRO A 310 24.79 12.86 -3.14
C PRO A 310 25.16 11.38 -3.27
N MET A 311 26.38 11.09 -3.72
CA MET A 311 26.87 9.73 -3.92
C MET A 311 28.27 9.58 -3.33
N ILE A 312 28.52 8.47 -2.63
CA ILE A 312 29.86 8.07 -2.18
C ILE A 312 30.72 7.92 -3.42
N GLN A 313 31.82 8.66 -3.42
CA GLN A 313 32.74 8.70 -4.55
C GLN A 313 33.51 7.37 -4.66
N PRO A 314 33.85 6.91 -5.88
CA PRO A 314 34.60 5.66 -6.08
C PRO A 314 35.95 5.62 -5.36
N GLU A 315 36.54 6.78 -5.08
CA GLU A 315 37.85 6.93 -4.43
C GLU A 315 37.79 6.79 -2.90
N ALA A 316 36.58 6.71 -2.32
CA ALA A 316 36.40 6.50 -0.88
C ALA A 316 36.85 5.08 -0.51
N ASN A 317 37.80 4.96 0.43
CA ASN A 317 38.38 3.68 0.83
C ASN A 317 38.10 3.33 2.30
N THR A 318 37.68 4.33 3.08
CA THR A 318 37.36 4.18 4.50
C THR A 318 36.01 4.80 4.82
N CYS A 319 35.43 4.40 5.94
CA CYS A 319 34.18 4.98 6.44
C CYS A 319 34.27 6.49 6.76
N VAL A 320 35.49 7.02 6.93
CA VAL A 320 35.73 8.45 7.19
C VAL A 320 35.64 9.28 5.90
N ASP A 321 35.82 8.65 4.74
CA ASP A 321 35.78 9.31 3.43
C ASP A 321 34.34 9.57 2.94
N ILE A 322 33.34 9.09 3.68
CA ILE A 322 31.92 9.30 3.35
C ILE A 322 31.59 10.78 3.60
N ASP A 323 31.04 11.44 2.58
CA ASP A 323 30.56 12.82 2.69
C ASP A 323 29.59 12.97 3.89
N PRO A 324 29.87 13.90 4.83
CA PRO A 324 29.00 14.15 5.99
C PRO A 324 27.54 14.42 5.62
N HIS A 325 27.28 14.98 4.43
CA HIS A 325 25.92 15.21 3.95
C HIS A 325 25.15 13.91 3.67
N ILE A 326 25.81 12.87 3.14
CA ILE A 326 25.22 11.54 2.94
C ILE A 326 24.87 10.91 4.30
N VAL A 327 25.74 11.09 5.29
CA VAL A 327 25.53 10.61 6.65
C VAL A 327 24.33 11.31 7.31
N ASP A 328 24.17 12.62 7.14
CA ASP A 328 23.00 13.36 7.64
C ASP A 328 21.69 12.86 7.00
N LEU A 329 21.69 12.64 5.68
CA LEU A 329 20.52 12.08 4.99
C LEU A 329 20.20 10.66 5.44
N ALA A 330 21.22 9.81 5.66
CA ALA A 330 21.03 8.47 6.20
C ALA A 330 20.50 8.50 7.64
N LYS A 331 20.96 9.45 8.47
CA LYS A 331 20.44 9.68 9.82
C LYS A 331 18.95 10.06 9.79
N LYS A 332 18.54 10.95 8.88
CA LYS A 332 17.11 11.26 8.67
C LYS A 332 16.32 10.03 8.24
N GLY A 333 16.91 9.18 7.39
CA GLY A 333 16.31 7.90 7.03
C GLY A 333 16.15 6.94 8.21
N ILE A 334 17.13 6.84 9.10
CA ILE A 334 17.04 6.01 10.31
C ILE A 334 15.92 6.51 11.22
N LYS A 335 15.82 7.84 11.43
CA LYS A 335 14.69 8.46 12.14
C LYS A 335 13.37 8.07 11.47
N ALA A 336 13.26 8.23 10.15
CA ALA A 336 12.05 7.89 9.41
C ALA A 336 11.65 6.40 9.56
N LEU A 337 12.62 5.47 9.53
CA LEU A 337 12.38 4.04 9.74
C LEU A 337 11.87 3.74 11.15
N ILE A 338 12.45 4.38 12.17
CA ILE A 338 12.01 4.26 13.57
C ILE A 338 10.57 4.78 13.69
N GLU A 339 10.31 6.00 13.23
CA GLU A 339 9.03 6.68 13.37
C GLU A 339 7.91 5.99 12.56
N SER A 340 8.22 5.56 11.34
CA SER A 340 7.31 4.75 10.52
C SER A 340 6.96 3.44 11.21
N THR A 341 7.93 2.80 11.88
CA THR A 341 7.69 1.55 12.62
C THR A 341 6.79 1.78 13.83
N ARG A 342 7.01 2.85 14.59
CA ARG A 342 6.25 3.15 15.82
C ARG A 342 4.98 3.97 15.62
N ALA A 343 4.61 4.34 14.39
CA ALA A 343 3.50 5.25 14.10
C ALA A 343 2.17 4.87 14.77
N PHE A 344 1.92 3.57 14.96
CA PHE A 344 0.70 3.05 15.60
C PHE A 344 0.89 2.59 17.06
N HIS A 345 2.09 2.74 17.64
CA HIS A 345 2.38 2.25 18.99
C HIS A 345 1.64 3.03 20.10
N GLY A 346 1.18 4.25 19.82
CA GLY A 346 0.40 5.05 20.76
C GLY A 346 -1.04 4.58 20.95
N LEU A 347 -1.56 3.68 20.09
CA LEU A 347 -2.92 3.16 20.15
C LEU A 347 -3.13 2.06 21.22
N GLY A 348 -2.09 1.76 22.01
CA GLY A 348 -2.09 0.71 23.02
C GLY A 348 -1.73 -0.68 22.49
N ASP A 349 -2.00 -1.72 23.29
CA ASP A 349 -1.58 -3.10 23.00
C ASP A 349 -2.61 -3.93 22.21
N LYS A 350 -3.79 -3.35 21.96
CA LYS A 350 -4.83 -3.98 21.14
C LYS A 350 -4.45 -3.86 19.67
N ARG A 351 -4.86 -4.86 18.89
CA ARG A 351 -4.71 -4.84 17.44
C ARG A 351 -5.42 -3.61 16.85
N PRO A 352 -4.73 -2.70 16.15
CA PRO A 352 -5.36 -1.52 15.59
C PRO A 352 -6.27 -1.90 14.41
N ILE A 353 -7.38 -1.17 14.25
CA ILE A 353 -8.29 -1.30 13.11
C ILE A 353 -7.82 -0.33 12.03
N ILE A 354 -7.05 -0.84 11.08
CA ILE A 354 -6.44 -0.05 9.97
C ILE A 354 -6.81 -0.65 8.63
N ILE A 355 -6.94 0.20 7.61
CA ILE A 355 -7.43 -0.20 6.27
C ILE A 355 -6.63 -1.32 5.60
N ASN A 356 -5.31 -1.37 5.80
CA ASN A 356 -4.42 -2.36 5.21
C ASN A 356 -3.46 -2.90 6.27
N ILE A 357 -3.88 -3.97 6.93
CA ILE A 357 -3.11 -4.63 7.99
C ILE A 357 -1.89 -5.32 7.43
N PHE A 358 -2.03 -5.96 6.27
CA PHE A 358 -0.92 -6.64 5.61
C PHE A 358 0.18 -5.64 5.28
N GLY A 359 -0.14 -4.57 4.54
CA GLY A 359 0.78 -3.52 4.17
C GLY A 359 1.51 -2.88 5.35
N THR A 360 0.74 -2.51 6.38
CA THR A 360 1.32 -1.89 7.59
C THR A 360 2.27 -2.84 8.31
N ALA A 361 1.88 -4.10 8.48
CA ALA A 361 2.71 -5.10 9.15
C ALA A 361 3.99 -5.40 8.35
N HIS A 362 3.87 -5.51 7.03
CA HIS A 362 4.99 -5.77 6.15
C HIS A 362 5.96 -4.58 6.06
N ALA A 363 5.45 -3.34 6.09
CA ALA A 363 6.27 -2.14 6.18
C ALA A 363 7.09 -2.09 7.49
N GLN A 364 6.46 -2.34 8.64
CA GLN A 364 7.18 -2.42 9.93
C GLN A 364 8.23 -3.53 9.93
N TRP A 365 7.89 -4.69 9.37
CA TRP A 365 8.83 -5.80 9.20
C TRP A 365 10.04 -5.39 8.37
N GLY A 366 9.82 -4.78 7.20
CA GLY A 366 10.89 -4.33 6.31
C GLY A 366 11.77 -3.26 6.94
N ASN A 367 11.17 -2.31 7.68
CA ASN A 367 11.92 -1.30 8.41
C ASN A 367 12.84 -1.91 9.47
N LEU A 368 12.37 -2.91 10.22
CA LEU A 368 13.19 -3.61 11.22
C LEU A 368 14.37 -4.37 10.60
N LEU A 369 14.23 -4.91 9.39
CA LEU A 369 15.36 -5.53 8.68
C LEU A 369 16.45 -4.50 8.37
N VAL A 370 16.06 -3.32 7.87
CA VAL A 370 17.00 -2.25 7.54
C VAL A 370 17.64 -1.69 8.81
N LEU A 371 16.86 -1.45 9.87
CA LEU A 371 17.37 -1.00 11.16
C LEU A 371 18.33 -2.02 11.78
N SER A 372 18.08 -3.31 11.60
CA SER A 372 18.99 -4.37 12.07
C SER A 372 20.31 -4.38 11.32
N ALA A 373 20.29 -4.13 10.01
CA ALA A 373 21.50 -3.99 9.21
C ALA A 373 22.28 -2.73 9.63
N ALA A 374 21.59 -1.60 9.80
CA ALA A 374 22.18 -0.35 10.29
C ALA A 374 22.77 -0.50 11.70
N PHE A 375 22.11 -1.26 12.59
CA PHE A 375 22.63 -1.56 13.92
C PHE A 375 23.93 -2.39 13.87
N ARG A 376 24.20 -3.18 12.82
CA ARG A 376 25.47 -3.93 12.70
C ARG A 376 26.54 -3.21 11.88
N ASP A 377 26.22 -2.03 11.38
CA ASP A 377 27.07 -1.27 10.47
C ASP A 377 28.02 -0.34 11.26
N PRO A 378 29.31 -0.24 10.90
CA PRO A 378 30.27 0.56 11.63
C PRO A 378 29.98 2.08 11.63
N VAL A 379 29.26 2.58 10.62
CA VAL A 379 28.91 4.00 10.50
C VAL A 379 27.53 4.27 11.09
N LEU A 380 26.56 3.41 10.77
CA LEU A 380 25.17 3.64 11.11
C LEU A 380 24.78 3.19 12.52
N HIS A 381 25.53 2.29 13.15
CA HIS A 381 25.22 1.75 14.48
C HIS A 381 24.95 2.85 15.50
N MET A 382 25.74 3.94 15.49
CA MET A 382 25.62 5.04 16.46
C MET A 382 24.28 5.79 16.40
N TYR A 383 23.50 5.64 15.33
CA TYR A 383 22.20 6.29 15.15
C TYR A 383 21.02 5.36 15.50
N VAL A 384 21.30 4.13 15.91
CA VAL A 384 20.27 3.14 16.28
C VAL A 384 20.45 2.78 17.76
N ASP A 385 19.58 3.33 18.61
CA ASP A 385 19.57 2.99 20.03
C ASP A 385 19.11 1.54 20.26
N GLU A 386 19.87 0.78 21.06
CA GLU A 386 19.62 -0.64 21.28
C GLU A 386 18.30 -0.88 22.03
N GLN A 387 18.01 -0.09 23.06
CA GLN A 387 16.81 -0.26 23.89
C GLN A 387 15.55 0.05 23.09
N LEU A 388 15.60 1.09 22.26
CA LEU A 388 14.56 1.44 21.32
C LEU A 388 14.38 0.32 20.30
N LEU A 389 15.45 -0.19 19.69
CA LEU A 389 15.37 -1.27 18.71
C LEU A 389 14.73 -2.53 19.31
N ARG A 390 15.10 -2.93 20.54
CA ARG A 390 14.46 -4.03 21.27
C ARG A 390 12.96 -3.81 21.45
N THR A 391 12.57 -2.58 21.77
CA THR A 391 11.16 -2.19 21.94
C THR A 391 10.40 -2.28 20.62
N LEU A 392 10.98 -1.81 19.51
CA LEU A 392 10.39 -1.91 18.18
C LEU A 392 10.17 -3.37 17.77
N PHE A 393 11.20 -4.23 17.95
CA PHE A 393 11.07 -5.67 17.71
C PHE A 393 9.93 -6.29 18.51
N HIS A 394 9.86 -6.00 19.81
CA HIS A 394 8.82 -6.54 20.69
C HIS A 394 7.41 -6.17 20.20
N LYS A 395 7.17 -4.88 19.95
CA LYS A 395 5.88 -4.35 19.52
C LYS A 395 5.48 -4.86 18.13
N THR A 396 6.40 -4.88 17.16
CA THR A 396 6.09 -5.40 15.81
C THR A 396 5.85 -6.90 15.80
N ILE A 397 6.60 -7.70 16.57
CA ILE A 397 6.34 -9.15 16.70
C ILE A 397 4.98 -9.39 17.36
N GLN A 398 4.60 -8.59 18.36
CA GLN A 398 3.27 -8.66 18.98
C GLN A 398 2.16 -8.33 17.96
N PHE A 399 2.32 -7.28 17.17
CA PHE A 399 1.37 -6.90 16.14
C PHE A 399 1.20 -7.98 15.06
N LEU A 400 2.31 -8.56 14.57
CA LEU A 400 2.29 -9.68 13.64
C LEU A 400 1.60 -10.90 14.24
N ARG A 401 1.86 -11.23 15.51
CA ARG A 401 1.20 -12.35 16.20
C ARG A 401 -0.32 -12.19 16.27
N GLN A 402 -0.80 -10.97 16.48
CA GLN A 402 -2.23 -10.66 16.53
C GLN A 402 -2.89 -10.67 15.14
N SER A 403 -2.13 -10.42 14.08
CA SER A 403 -2.65 -10.21 12.73
C SER A 403 -2.44 -11.38 11.77
N ALA A 404 -1.46 -12.24 12.01
CA ALA A 404 -1.10 -13.34 11.11
C ALA A 404 -2.00 -14.56 11.29
N ALA A 405 -2.53 -15.07 10.18
CA ALA A 405 -3.12 -16.42 10.14
C ALA A 405 -2.04 -17.50 10.32
N GLY A 406 -2.45 -18.75 10.54
CA GLY A 406 -1.52 -19.85 10.84
C GLY A 406 -0.48 -20.11 9.75
N THR A 407 -0.84 -19.93 8.47
CA THR A 407 0.01 -20.20 7.30
C THR A 407 0.20 -18.99 6.38
N SER A 408 -0.06 -17.77 6.87
CA SER A 408 0.08 -16.54 6.07
C SER A 408 1.52 -16.05 5.96
N ALA A 409 1.85 -15.25 4.94
CA ALA A 409 3.16 -14.60 4.83
C ALA A 409 3.56 -13.79 6.08
N LEU A 410 2.62 -13.09 6.72
CA LEU A 410 2.87 -12.38 8.00
C LEU A 410 3.36 -13.30 9.13
N ARG A 411 3.03 -14.60 9.08
CA ARG A 411 3.53 -15.59 10.05
C ARG A 411 5.00 -15.87 9.81
N THR A 412 5.40 -16.00 8.55
CA THR A 412 6.79 -16.15 8.14
C THR A 412 7.59 -14.91 8.53
N ASP A 413 7.07 -13.71 8.24
CA ASP A 413 7.67 -12.42 8.62
C ASP A 413 7.93 -12.35 10.13
N MET A 414 6.96 -12.77 10.94
CA MET A 414 7.10 -12.85 12.40
C MET A 414 8.24 -13.78 12.82
N HIS A 415 8.33 -14.98 12.22
CA HIS A 415 9.38 -15.94 12.56
C HIS A 415 10.77 -15.45 12.17
N ILE A 416 10.90 -14.76 11.03
CA ILE A 416 12.14 -14.10 10.60
C ILE A 416 12.56 -13.07 11.66
N LEU A 417 11.66 -12.18 12.09
CA LEU A 417 12.00 -11.19 13.13
C LEU A 417 12.33 -11.84 14.47
N GLN A 418 11.66 -12.92 14.87
CA GLN A 418 12.01 -13.66 16.08
C GLN A 418 13.40 -14.30 16.00
N GLY A 419 13.80 -14.80 14.82
CA GLY A 419 15.16 -15.28 14.59
C GLY A 419 16.17 -14.14 14.68
N LEU A 420 15.93 -13.07 13.93
CA LEU A 420 16.80 -11.89 13.89
C LEU A 420 16.98 -11.23 15.26
N GLN A 421 15.90 -11.08 16.03
CA GLN A 421 15.95 -10.56 17.40
C GLN A 421 16.88 -11.40 18.29
N ARG A 422 16.83 -12.73 18.15
CA ARG A 422 17.72 -13.63 18.90
C ARG A 422 19.17 -13.46 18.46
N ASP A 423 19.42 -13.42 17.16
CA ASP A 423 20.78 -13.30 16.61
C ASP A 423 21.44 -11.96 16.95
N ILE A 424 20.68 -10.87 17.04
CA ILE A 424 21.22 -9.54 17.39
C ILE A 424 21.49 -9.44 18.89
N PHE A 425 20.58 -9.94 19.74
CA PHE A 425 20.58 -9.62 21.16
C PHE A 425 21.01 -10.76 22.10
N GLN A 426 21.10 -12.01 21.64
CA GLN A 426 21.53 -13.13 22.47
C GLN A 426 23.04 -13.40 22.40
N TYR A 427 23.75 -12.81 21.43
CA TYR A 427 25.18 -13.02 21.25
C TYR A 427 26.05 -12.47 22.41
N ASP A 428 25.52 -11.60 23.26
CA ASP A 428 26.26 -11.04 24.41
C ASP A 428 26.35 -11.95 25.64
N SER A 429 25.58 -13.05 25.68
CA SER A 429 25.54 -13.93 26.86
C SER A 429 26.60 -15.04 26.87
N ARG A 430 27.47 -15.14 25.84
CA ARG A 430 28.48 -16.20 25.72
C ARG A 430 29.94 -15.72 25.75
N ASN A 431 30.18 -14.41 25.95
CA ASN A 431 31.53 -13.82 25.95
C ASN A 431 31.90 -13.11 27.27
N ASN A 432 31.27 -13.46 28.39
CA ASN A 432 31.77 -13.10 29.73
C ASN A 432 32.13 -14.34 30.54
#